data_AF-A0A532AF95-F1
#
_entry.id   AF-A0A532AF95-F1
#
_cell.length_a   1.000
_cell.length_b   1.000
_cell.length_c   1.000
_cell.angle_alpha   90.00
_cell.angle_beta   90.00
_cell.angle_gamma   90.00
#
_symmetry.space_group_name_H-M   'P 1'
#
loop_
_entity.id
_entity.type
_entity.pdbx_description
1 polymer ?
#
loop_
_entity_poly.entity_id
_entity_poly.type
_entity_poly.pdbx_seq_one_letter_code
_entity_poly.pdbx_strand_id
1 'polypeptide(L)' 'GDVQKDLDVFADDIFLDAMRHAPVALYASEELDQPVLLDRQAPLAIAIDPLDGSSNIDTNVSIGTIFSLL' A
#
# COMPACT_ATOMS: atom_id res chain seq x y z
N GLY A 1 13.75 14.55 10.61
CA GLY A 1 14.32 15.08 9.36
C GLY A 1 14.51 13.88 8.49
N ASP A 2 13.41 13.45 7.90
CA ASP A 2 13.03 12.04 7.95
C ASP A 2 13.68 11.22 6.86
N VAL A 3 14.49 10.27 7.32
CA VAL A 3 14.88 9.06 6.60
C VAL A 3 13.67 8.10 6.46
N GLN A 4 12.52 8.43 7.08
CA GLN A 4 11.38 7.52 7.30
C GLN A 4 10.44 7.30 6.10
N LYS A 5 10.63 7.93 4.93
CA LYS A 5 9.77 7.66 3.76
C LYS A 5 10.22 6.48 2.88
N ASP A 6 11.47 6.04 2.99
CA ASP A 6 11.99 5.02 2.08
C ASP A 6 11.32 3.65 2.29
N LEU A 7 10.96 3.31 3.53
CA LEU A 7 10.30 2.03 3.81
C LEU A 7 8.82 2.04 3.44
N ASP A 8 8.15 3.17 3.61
CA ASP A 8 6.77 3.40 3.19
C ASP A 8 6.62 3.21 1.67
N VAL A 9 7.47 3.90 0.90
CA VAL A 9 7.53 3.75 -0.57
C VAL A 9 7.89 2.31 -0.97
N PHE A 10 8.83 1.68 -0.27
CA PHE A 10 9.21 0.30 -0.56
C PHE A 10 8.07 -0.70 -0.28
N ALA A 11 7.30 -0.48 0.78
CA ALA A 11 6.13 -1.31 1.09
C ALA A 11 5.04 -1.12 0.02
N ASP A 12 4.76 0.13 -0.39
CA ASP A 12 3.83 0.45 -1.47
C ASP A 12 4.20 -0.26 -2.77
N ASP A 13 5.47 -0.17 -3.19
CA ASP A 13 5.98 -0.82 -4.40
C ASP A 13 5.76 -2.35 -4.39
N ILE A 14 6.02 -3.01 -3.25
CA ILE A 14 5.80 -4.45 -3.10
C ILE A 14 4.32 -4.81 -3.25
N PHE A 15 3.43 -4.07 -2.59
CA PHE A 15 2.00 -4.35 -2.67
C PHE A 15 1.45 -4.05 -4.06
N LEU A 16 1.85 -2.94 -4.68
CA LEU A 16 1.46 -2.58 -6.03
C LEU A 16 1.88 -3.65 -7.04
N ASP A 17 3.12 -4.16 -6.97
CA ASP A 17 3.60 -5.22 -7.84
C ASP A 17 2.80 -6.53 -7.64
N ALA A 18 2.56 -6.91 -6.39
CA ALA A 18 1.74 -8.09 -6.08
C ALA A 18 0.30 -7.96 -6.62
N MET A 19 -0.32 -6.78 -6.49
CA MET A 19 -1.69 -6.55 -6.93
C MET A 19 -1.85 -6.57 -8.46
N ARG A 20 -0.79 -6.28 -9.22
CA ARG A 20 -0.80 -6.44 -10.70
C ARG A 20 -1.05 -7.87 -11.14
N HIS A 21 -0.78 -8.84 -10.28
CA HIS A 21 -0.98 -10.27 -10.53
C HIS A 21 -2.22 -10.85 -9.84
N ALA A 22 -2.98 -10.01 -9.13
CA ALA A 22 -4.23 -10.36 -8.47
C ALA A 22 -5.45 -9.94 -9.32
N PRO A 23 -6.66 -10.48 -9.05
CA PRO A 23 -7.89 -10.05 -9.71
C PRO A 23 -8.39 -8.71 -9.15
N VAL A 24 -7.54 -7.68 -9.20
CA VAL A 24 -7.79 -6.32 -8.69
C VAL A 24 -7.80 -5.32 -9.85
N ALA A 25 -8.84 -4.50 -9.90
CA ALA A 25 -9.02 -3.46 -10.90
C ALA A 25 -8.37 -2.13 -10.52
N LEU A 26 -8.49 -1.73 -9.27
CA LEU A 26 -7.98 -0.46 -8.75
C LEU A 26 -7.21 -0.70 -7.46
N TYR A 27 -6.05 -0.05 -7.37
CA TYR A 27 -5.19 -0.01 -6.21
C TYR A 27 -5.13 1.42 -5.68
N ALA A 28 -5.71 1.67 -4.52
CA ALA A 28 -5.62 2.96 -3.82
C ALA A 28 -4.74 2.78 -2.59
N SER A 29 -3.67 3.57 -2.49
CA SER A 29 -2.72 3.51 -1.37
C SER A 29 -2.66 4.84 -0.65
N GLU A 30 -2.38 4.83 0.66
CA GLU A 30 -2.11 6.03 1.45
C GLU A 30 -0.91 6.83 0.88
N GLU A 31 0.07 6.13 0.28
CA GLU A 31 1.28 6.72 -0.31
C GLU A 31 1.08 7.37 -1.70
N LEU A 32 -0.12 7.21 -2.30
CA LEU A 32 -0.42 7.68 -3.65
C LEU A 32 -1.60 8.66 -3.66
N ASP A 33 -1.39 9.83 -4.28
CA ASP A 33 -2.45 10.85 -4.41
C ASP A 33 -3.68 10.36 -5.20
N GLN A 34 -3.52 9.38 -6.08
CA GLN A 34 -4.55 8.86 -6.96
C GLN A 34 -4.48 7.33 -7.07
N PRO A 35 -5.62 6.62 -7.15
CA PRO A 35 -5.63 5.19 -7.37
C PRO A 35 -4.99 4.80 -8.72
N VAL A 36 -4.25 3.70 -8.70
CA VAL A 36 -3.68 3.09 -9.90
C VAL A 36 -4.68 2.10 -10.49
N LEU A 37 -4.98 2.28 -11.77
CA LEU A 37 -5.75 1.30 -12.53
C LEU A 37 -4.84 0.14 -12.96
N LEU A 38 -5.21 -1.07 -12.57
CA LEU A 38 -4.49 -2.30 -12.88
C LEU A 38 -5.19 -3.07 -14.01
N ASP A 39 -6.40 -3.60 -13.76
CA ASP A 39 -7.21 -4.31 -14.77
C ASP A 39 -8.68 -3.87 -14.72
N ARG A 40 -9.15 -3.15 -15.74
CA ARG A 40 -10.55 -2.66 -15.81
C ARG A 40 -11.61 -3.75 -15.72
N GLN A 41 -11.28 -5.01 -16.03
CA GLN A 41 -12.23 -6.12 -16.02
C GLN A 41 -12.18 -6.94 -14.73
N ALA A 42 -11.20 -6.69 -13.86
CA ALA A 42 -11.08 -7.41 -12.61
C ALA A 42 -12.21 -7.06 -11.62
N PRO A 43 -12.63 -8.02 -10.77
CA PRO A 43 -13.82 -7.86 -9.95
C PRO A 43 -13.62 -7.08 -8.65
N LEU A 44 -12.39 -6.87 -8.19
CA LEU A 44 -12.10 -6.27 -6.88
C LEU A 44 -11.45 -4.90 -7.01
N ALA A 45 -11.66 -4.03 -6.04
CA ALA A 45 -10.74 -2.91 -5.79
C ALA A 45 -10.15 -3.04 -4.38
N ILE A 46 -8.94 -2.51 -4.19
CA ILE A 46 -8.26 -2.50 -2.89
C ILE A 46 -7.92 -1.06 -2.49
N ALA A 47 -8.18 -0.75 -1.22
CA ALA A 47 -7.61 0.40 -0.53
C ALA A 47 -6.64 -0.11 0.53
N ILE A 48 -5.43 0.45 0.62
CA ILE A 48 -4.38 -0.04 1.50
C ILE A 48 -3.61 1.11 2.16
N ASP A 49 -3.26 0.91 3.43
CA ASP A 49 -2.16 1.60 4.11
C ASP A 49 -1.04 0.55 4.22
N PRO A 50 0.00 0.65 3.37
CA PRO A 50 1.01 -0.40 3.24
C PRO A 50 1.84 -0.54 4.52
N LEU A 51 2.01 0.54 5.28
CA LEU A 51 2.83 0.59 6.49
C LEU A 51 2.29 1.58 7.54
N ASP A 52 1.24 1.14 8.24
CA ASP A 52 0.68 1.91 9.37
C ASP A 52 1.69 1.98 10.52
N GLY A 53 1.86 3.21 11.03
CA GLY A 53 2.75 3.49 12.14
C GLY A 53 4.23 3.54 11.77
N SER A 54 4.59 3.82 10.52
CA SER A 54 5.99 3.89 10.04
C SER A 54 6.92 4.75 10.92
N SER A 55 6.42 5.87 11.46
CA SER A 55 7.17 6.71 12.41
C SER A 55 7.71 5.96 13.65
N ASN A 56 7.15 4.80 13.99
CA ASN A 56 7.52 4.00 15.15
C ASN A 56 8.60 2.93 14.85
N ILE A 57 9.03 2.75 13.59
CA ILE A 57 10.00 1.72 13.18
C ILE A 57 11.27 1.76 14.05
N ASP A 58 11.85 2.95 14.24
CA ASP A 58 13.10 3.13 14.99
C ASP A 58 12.97 2.88 16.50
N THR A 59 11.73 2.77 17.00
CA THR A 59 11.43 2.57 18.42
C THR A 59 11.07 1.13 18.76
N ASN A 60 11.07 0.23 17.76
CA ASN A 60 10.72 -1.19 17.91
C ASN A 60 9.35 -1.40 18.59
N VAL A 61 8.40 -0.52 18.28
CA VAL A 61 6.99 -0.65 18.61
C VAL A 61 6.28 -1.36 17.46
N SER A 62 5.13 -1.97 17.74
CA SER A 62 4.32 -2.63 16.73
C SER A 62 3.92 -1.67 15.60
N ILE A 63 4.04 -2.16 14.37
CA ILE A 63 3.61 -1.55 13.11
C ILE A 63 2.76 -2.57 12.35
N GLY A 64 2.10 -2.16 11.27
CA GLY A 64 1.23 -3.09 10.52
C GLY A 64 0.87 -2.63 9.13
N THR A 65 -0.04 -3.38 8.50
CA THR A 65 -0.62 -3.07 7.19
C THR A 65 -2.13 -3.16 7.34
N ILE A 66 -2.85 -2.16 6.82
CA ILE A 66 -4.31 -2.12 6.86
C ILE A 66 -4.80 -2.16 5.41
N PHE A 67 -5.79 -2.99 5.11
CA PHE A 67 -6.40 -3.01 3.78
C PHE A 67 -7.89 -3.27 3.83
N SER A 68 -8.57 -2.87 2.75
CA SER A 68 -9.99 -3.09 2.52
C SER A 68 -10.21 -3.57 1.09
N LEU A 69 -11.09 -4.57 0.93
CA LEU A 69 -11.54 -5.06 -0.37
C LEU A 69 -12.95 -4.55 -0.66
N LEU A 70 -13.17 -4.11 -1.89
CA LEU A 70 -14.42 -3.52 -2.38
C LEU A 70 -14.97 -4.35 -3.55
#